data_AF-A0AAU4KFI9-F1
#
_entry.id   AF-A0AAU4KFI9-F1
#
_cell.length_a   1.000
_cell.length_b   1.000
_cell.length_c   1.000
_cell.angle_alpha   90.00
_cell.angle_beta   90.00
_cell.angle_gamma   90.00
#
_symmetry.space_group_name_H-M   'P 1'
#
loop_
_entity.id
_entity.type
_entity.pdbx_description
1 polymer ?
#
loop_
_entity_poly.entity_id
_entity_poly.type
_entity_poly.pdbx_seq_one_letter_code
_entity_poly.pdbx_strand_id
1 'polypeptide(L)'
;MQPTATVLVYSDDSNTRAQVRLATGRRPAPDVPLVEFIECATPAAVIKELDKGGIDVCVLDGEAVPMGGMGVCRQIKDEIFNCPPALVLIGRPQDAWLATWSRADAAVTLPVDPVEFAASLASLLRRRNLLSA
;
A
#
# COMPACT_ATOMS: atom_id res chain seq x y z
N MET A 1 8.92 8.47 -21.92
CA MET A 1 7.86 7.83 -21.12
C MET A 1 7.44 8.79 -20.04
N GLN A 2 6.15 8.91 -19.74
CA GLN A 2 5.72 9.60 -18.51
C GLN A 2 6.21 8.76 -17.32
N PRO A 3 6.73 9.38 -16.24
CA PRO A 3 7.14 8.63 -15.07
C PRO A 3 5.93 7.90 -14.48
N THR A 4 6.11 6.63 -14.15
CA THR A 4 5.15 5.78 -13.44
C THR A 4 5.68 5.46 -12.05
N ALA A 5 4.77 5.19 -11.12
CA ALA A 5 5.06 4.67 -9.80
C ALA A 5 4.39 3.31 -9.63
N THR A 6 5.11 2.34 -9.09
CA THR A 6 4.63 0.98 -8.90
C THR A 6 4.05 0.83 -7.50
N VAL A 7 2.74 0.57 -7.41
CA VAL A 7 2.03 0.33 -6.16
C VAL A 7 1.70 -1.14 -6.03
N LEU A 8 2.24 -1.78 -5.00
CA LEU A 8 1.87 -3.15 -4.64
C LEU A 8 0.59 -3.13 -3.81
N VAL A 9 -0.41 -3.93 -4.16
CA VAL A 9 -1.65 -4.07 -3.39
C VAL A 9 -1.81 -5.52 -2.94
N TYR A 10 -1.86 -5.72 -1.63
CA TYR A 10 -2.07 -7.03 -1.00
C TYR A 10 -3.47 -7.14 -0.41
N SER A 11 -4.23 -8.14 -0.85
CA SER A 11 -5.48 -8.62 -0.23
C SER A 11 -5.82 -9.98 -0.86
N ASP A 12 -6.32 -10.95 -0.08
CA ASP A 12 -6.88 -12.17 -0.65
C ASP A 12 -8.21 -11.91 -1.37
N ASP A 13 -8.94 -10.85 -1.00
CA ASP A 13 -10.16 -10.43 -1.69
C ASP A 13 -9.87 -9.56 -2.93
N SER A 14 -10.25 -10.08 -4.09
CA SER A 14 -10.17 -9.36 -5.36
C SER A 14 -11.02 -8.07 -5.40
N ASN A 15 -12.10 -8.00 -4.62
CA ASN A 15 -12.94 -6.80 -4.54
C ASN A 15 -12.25 -5.67 -3.78
N THR A 16 -11.52 -5.97 -2.70
CA THR A 16 -10.67 -4.98 -2.01
C THR A 16 -9.60 -4.44 -2.96
N ARG A 17 -8.93 -5.30 -3.73
CA ARG A 17 -7.93 -4.85 -4.73
C ARG A 17 -8.57 -3.97 -5.81
N ALA A 18 -9.77 -4.32 -6.27
CA ALA A 18 -10.53 -3.51 -7.23
C ALA A 18 -10.92 -2.14 -6.66
N GLN A 19 -11.37 -2.08 -5.40
CA GLN A 19 -11.69 -0.82 -4.72
C GLN A 19 -10.47 0.09 -4.62
N VAL A 20 -9.31 -0.44 -4.23
CA VAL A 20 -8.05 0.32 -4.18
C VAL A 20 -7.71 0.93 -5.54
N ARG A 21 -7.82 0.14 -6.61
CA ARG A 21 -7.54 0.61 -7.98
C ARG A 21 -8.50 1.70 -8.42
N LEU A 22 -9.80 1.52 -8.14
CA LEU A 22 -10.84 2.51 -8.46
C LEU A 22 -10.65 3.80 -7.67
N ALA A 23 -10.39 3.70 -6.37
CA ALA A 23 -10.13 4.83 -5.48
C ALA A 23 -8.89 5.64 -5.90
N THR A 24 -7.86 4.97 -6.42
CA THR A 24 -6.66 5.63 -6.95
C THR A 24 -6.92 6.35 -8.28
N GLY A 25 -7.77 5.78 -9.13
CA GLY A 25 -7.88 6.15 -10.53
C GLY A 25 -6.57 5.90 -11.28
N ARG A 26 -6.26 6.73 -12.30
CA ARG A 26 -4.98 6.65 -13.04
C ARG A 26 -3.83 7.35 -12.30
N ARG A 27 -4.17 8.34 -11.49
CA ARG A 27 -3.22 9.22 -10.79
C ARG A 27 -3.92 9.78 -9.55
N PRO A 28 -3.39 9.55 -8.34
CA PRO A 28 -4.06 9.96 -7.11
C PRO A 28 -3.99 11.47 -6.82
N ALA A 29 -3.01 12.19 -7.40
CA ALA A 29 -2.95 13.65 -7.35
C ALA A 29 -2.20 14.24 -8.57
N PRO A 30 -2.47 15.48 -9.01
CA PRO A 30 -1.87 16.04 -10.24
C PRO A 30 -0.34 16.04 -10.28
N ASP A 31 0.30 16.18 -9.11
CA ASP A 31 1.73 16.36 -8.88
C ASP A 31 2.50 15.06 -8.58
N VAL A 32 1.85 13.90 -8.68
CA VAL A 32 2.50 12.58 -8.53
C VAL A 32 2.46 11.77 -9.85
N PRO A 33 3.35 10.78 -10.03
CA PRO A 33 3.38 9.92 -11.22
C PRO A 33 2.06 9.17 -11.48
N LEU A 34 1.91 8.64 -12.70
CA LEU A 34 0.85 7.66 -12.99
C LEU A 34 1.10 6.38 -12.18
N VAL A 35 0.04 5.73 -11.70
CA VAL A 35 0.17 4.52 -10.88
C VAL A 35 0.00 3.26 -11.74
N GLU A 36 0.95 2.34 -11.61
CA GLU A 36 0.85 0.96 -12.09
C GLU A 36 0.74 0.03 -10.88
N PHE A 37 -0.10 -1.01 -11.00
CA PHE A 37 -0.41 -1.89 -9.88
C PHE A 37 0.22 -3.27 -10.03
N ILE A 38 0.82 -3.75 -8.94
CA ILE A 38 1.18 -5.16 -8.76
C ILE A 38 0.24 -5.73 -7.70
N GLU A 39 -0.66 -6.61 -8.13
CA GLU A 39 -1.65 -7.23 -7.24
C GLU A 39 -1.12 -8.55 -6.66
N CYS A 40 -1.12 -8.66 -5.33
CA CYS A 40 -0.74 -9.86 -4.60
C CYS A 40 -1.94 -10.40 -3.82
N ALA A 41 -2.28 -11.67 -4.05
CA ALA A 41 -3.34 -12.35 -3.29
C ALA A 41 -2.80 -13.13 -2.08
N THR A 42 -1.48 -13.23 -1.92
CA THR A 42 -0.85 -14.02 -0.84
C THR A 42 0.36 -13.28 -0.24
N PRO A 43 0.67 -13.49 1.04
CA PRO A 43 1.86 -12.89 1.69
C PRO A 43 3.17 -13.26 0.98
N ALA A 44 3.30 -14.52 0.55
CA ALA A 44 4.49 -14.98 -0.16
C ALA A 44 4.71 -14.24 -1.50
N ALA A 45 3.62 -13.86 -2.18
CA ALA A 45 3.72 -13.03 -3.38
C ALA A 45 4.22 -11.62 -3.03
N VAL A 46 3.79 -11.04 -1.90
CA VAL A 46 4.28 -9.72 -1.46
C VAL A 46 5.79 -9.72 -1.27
N ILE A 47 6.32 -10.69 -0.51
CA ILE A 47 7.76 -10.80 -0.27
C ILE A 47 8.52 -10.98 -1.59
N LYS A 48 8.04 -11.89 -2.45
CA LYS A 48 8.66 -12.15 -3.75
C LYS A 48 8.74 -10.92 -4.65
N GLU A 49 7.70 -10.07 -4.67
CA GLU A 49 7.72 -8.83 -5.47
C GLU A 49 8.60 -7.76 -4.84
N LEU A 50 8.63 -7.67 -3.50
CA LEU A 50 9.51 -6.74 -2.80
C LEU A 50 11.00 -7.09 -2.97
N ASP A 51 11.36 -8.37 -2.98
CA ASP A 51 12.73 -8.85 -3.22
C ASP A 51 13.27 -8.47 -4.61
N LYS A 52 12.38 -8.33 -5.61
CA LYS A 52 12.77 -7.84 -6.95
C LYS A 52 13.11 -6.35 -6.94
N GLY A 53 12.62 -5.60 -5.96
CA GLY A 53 12.68 -4.15 -5.92
C GLY A 53 11.72 -3.47 -6.90
N GLY A 54 11.82 -2.15 -6.99
CA GLY A 54 10.99 -1.33 -7.90
C GLY A 54 9.58 -0.99 -7.41
N ILE A 55 9.21 -1.41 -6.18
CA ILE A 55 7.97 -0.99 -5.53
C ILE A 55 8.17 0.37 -4.86
N ASP A 56 7.26 1.30 -5.14
CA ASP A 56 7.29 2.65 -4.59
C ASP A 56 6.45 2.77 -3.32
N VAL A 57 5.29 2.11 -3.27
CA VAL A 57 4.38 2.08 -2.10
C VAL A 57 3.70 0.71 -2.01
N CYS A 58 3.49 0.24 -0.80
CA CYS A 58 2.63 -0.92 -0.51
C CYS A 58 1.28 -0.48 0.06
N VAL A 59 0.20 -1.08 -0.42
CA VAL A 59 -1.15 -1.00 0.16
C VAL A 59 -1.51 -2.39 0.66
N LEU A 60 -1.74 -2.54 1.96
CA LEU A 60 -1.88 -3.83 2.62
C LEU A 60 -3.24 -3.93 3.31
N ASP A 61 -4.04 -4.91 2.93
CA ASP A 61 -5.33 -5.17 3.56
C ASP A 61 -5.17 -5.82 4.94
N GLY A 62 -5.51 -5.08 6.00
CA GLY A 62 -5.41 -5.52 7.39
C GLY A 62 -6.29 -6.73 7.73
N GLU A 63 -7.39 -6.92 7.00
CA GLU A 63 -8.36 -8.00 7.23
C GLU A 63 -8.05 -9.27 6.41
N ALA A 64 -6.97 -9.23 5.61
CA ALA A 64 -6.63 -10.33 4.72
C ALA A 64 -6.29 -11.63 5.46
N VAL A 65 -6.55 -12.76 4.81
CA VAL A 65 -6.24 -14.11 5.31
C VAL A 65 -5.32 -14.88 4.36
N PRO A 66 -4.48 -15.81 4.85
CA PRO A 66 -4.33 -16.26 6.24
C PRO A 66 -3.48 -15.32 7.12
N MET A 67 -2.87 -14.28 6.54
CA MET A 67 -2.08 -13.30 7.28
C MET A 67 -2.53 -11.89 6.90
N GLY A 68 -3.03 -11.15 7.89
CA GLY A 68 -3.48 -9.78 7.71
C GLY A 68 -2.34 -8.84 7.32
N GLY A 69 -2.68 -7.76 6.64
CA GLY A 69 -1.76 -6.75 6.13
C GLY A 69 -0.90 -6.10 7.22
N MET A 70 -1.35 -6.08 8.48
CA MET A 70 -0.53 -5.62 9.61
C MET A 70 0.63 -6.57 9.90
N GLY A 71 0.41 -7.88 9.86
CA GLY A 71 1.47 -8.88 10.02
C GLY A 71 2.49 -8.78 8.89
N VAL A 72 2.01 -8.69 7.65
CA VAL A 72 2.85 -8.48 6.46
C VAL A 72 3.63 -7.17 6.58
N CYS A 73 2.97 -6.07 6.94
CA CYS A 73 3.60 -4.76 7.13
C CYS A 73 4.75 -4.84 8.12
N ARG A 74 4.54 -5.50 9.26
CA ARG A 74 5.58 -5.65 10.27
C ARG A 74 6.76 -6.43 9.74
N GLN A 75 6.50 -7.57 9.08
CA GLN A 75 7.54 -8.40 8.50
C GLN A 75 8.37 -7.63 7.47
N ILE A 76 7.75 -6.98 6.50
CA ILE A 76 8.48 -6.27 5.44
C ILE A 76 9.31 -5.11 5.98
N LYS A 77 8.82 -4.42 7.03
CA LYS A 77 9.56 -3.34 7.68
C LYS A 77 10.76 -3.83 8.48
N ASP A 78 10.76 -5.08 8.93
CA ASP A 78 11.87 -5.68 9.67
C ASP A 78 12.86 -6.42 8.73
N GLU A 79 12.41 -6.94 7.59
CA GLU A 79 13.20 -7.81 6.71
C GLU A 79 13.66 -7.16 5.39
N ILE A 80 12.90 -6.22 4.83
CA ILE A 80 13.20 -5.64 3.51
C ILE A 80 14.09 -4.41 3.64
N PHE A 81 15.28 -4.48 3.05
CA PHE A 81 16.19 -3.32 2.98
C PHE A 81 15.55 -2.17 2.19
N ASN A 82 15.62 -0.95 2.72
CA ASN A 82 14.96 0.24 2.16
C ASN A 82 13.47 0.01 1.83
N CYS A 83 12.78 -0.75 2.69
CA CYS A 83 11.36 -1.10 2.56
C CYS A 83 10.53 0.13 2.13
N PRO A 84 9.67 -0.01 1.11
CA PRO A 84 8.80 1.08 0.69
C PRO A 84 7.86 1.54 1.82
N PRO A 85 7.34 2.77 1.73
CA PRO A 85 6.25 3.21 2.57
C PRO A 85 5.02 2.29 2.44
N ALA A 86 4.31 2.04 3.54
CA ALA A 86 3.17 1.14 3.60
C ALA A 86 1.90 1.87 4.09
N LEU A 87 0.80 1.71 3.35
CA LEU A 87 -0.55 2.11 3.74
C LEU A 87 -1.33 0.85 4.13
N VAL A 88 -1.86 0.79 5.35
CA VAL A 88 -2.69 -0.34 5.79
C VAL A 88 -4.17 0.01 5.70
N LEU A 89 -4.97 -0.85 5.07
CA LEU A 89 -6.43 -0.77 5.11
C LEU A 89 -6.92 -1.43 6.40
N ILE A 90 -7.78 -0.77 7.17
CA ILE A 90 -8.27 -1.28 8.46
C ILE A 90 -9.79 -1.44 8.43
N GLY A 91 -10.34 -2.49 9.03
CA GLY A 91 -11.80 -2.70 9.07
C GLY A 91 -12.55 -1.65 9.89
N ARG A 92 -11.87 -0.98 10.83
CA ARG A 92 -12.46 0.06 11.68
C ARG A 92 -11.39 1.04 12.23
N PRO A 93 -11.77 2.29 12.57
CA PRO A 93 -10.81 3.29 13.04
C PRO A 93 -10.08 2.91 14.34
N GLN A 94 -10.70 2.08 15.19
CA GLN A 94 -10.11 1.64 16.45
C GLN A 94 -8.87 0.76 16.27
N ASP A 95 -8.63 0.21 15.07
CA ASP A 95 -7.46 -0.61 14.81
C ASP A 95 -6.26 0.23 14.31
N ALA A 96 -6.36 1.56 14.30
CA ALA A 96 -5.25 2.47 13.94
C ALA A 96 -4.00 2.29 14.83
N TRP A 97 -4.19 1.88 16.10
CA TRP A 97 -3.05 1.57 16.98
C TRP A 97 -2.32 0.30 16.53
N LEU A 98 -3.02 -0.69 15.97
CA LEU A 98 -2.41 -1.89 15.40
C LEU A 98 -1.63 -1.56 14.13
N ALA A 99 -2.16 -0.70 13.27
CA ALA A 99 -1.44 -0.19 12.09
C ALA A 99 -0.15 0.56 12.49
N THR A 100 -0.20 1.31 13.59
CA THR A 100 1.00 1.96 14.15
C THR A 100 2.00 0.93 14.69
N TRP A 101 1.53 -0.08 15.43
CA TRP A 101 2.38 -1.16 15.93
C TRP A 101 3.06 -1.95 14.79
N SER A 102 2.36 -2.14 13.66
CA SER A 102 2.91 -2.76 12.45
C SER A 102 3.86 -1.85 11.68
N ARG A 103 4.12 -0.62 12.15
CA ARG A 103 4.96 0.39 11.50
C ARG A 103 4.45 0.86 10.14
N ALA A 104 3.13 0.90 9.95
CA ALA A 104 2.54 1.50 8.77
C ALA A 104 2.79 3.01 8.71
N ASP A 105 2.97 3.56 7.52
CA ASP A 105 3.21 4.99 7.27
C ASP A 105 1.91 5.79 7.09
N ALA A 106 0.81 5.09 6.87
CA ALA A 106 -0.56 5.59 6.80
C ALA A 106 -1.56 4.45 7.05
N ALA A 107 -2.78 4.77 7.45
CA ALA A 107 -3.89 3.83 7.53
C ALA A 107 -5.18 4.48 7.01
N VAL A 108 -6.02 3.71 6.32
CA VAL A 108 -7.32 4.15 5.80
C VAL A 108 -8.37 3.08 6.11
N THR A 109 -9.58 3.48 6.48
CA THR A 109 -10.62 2.52 6.87
C THR A 109 -11.32 1.93 5.64
N LEU A 110 -11.75 0.66 5.70
CA LEU A 110 -12.63 0.02 4.72
C LEU A 110 -14.11 0.34 5.02
N PRO A 111 -14.98 0.50 4.01
CA PRO A 111 -14.67 0.54 2.58
C PRO A 111 -13.89 1.80 2.22
N VAL A 112 -13.06 1.72 1.18
CA VAL A 112 -12.12 2.79 0.81
C VAL A 112 -12.87 4.04 0.36
N ASP A 113 -12.74 5.15 1.11
CA ASP A 113 -13.13 6.47 0.61
C ASP A 113 -12.14 6.94 -0.47
N PRO A 114 -12.57 7.22 -1.72
CA PRO A 114 -11.66 7.56 -2.81
C PRO A 114 -10.81 8.80 -2.54
N VAL A 115 -11.34 9.80 -1.84
CA VAL A 115 -10.65 11.07 -1.60
C VAL A 115 -9.59 10.90 -0.52
N GLU A 116 -9.95 10.30 0.61
CA GLU A 116 -9.03 10.02 1.71
C GLU A 116 -7.90 9.09 1.26
N PHE A 117 -8.25 8.04 0.51
CA PHE A 117 -7.28 7.07 0.00
C PHE A 117 -6.31 7.70 -1.00
N ALA A 118 -6.81 8.42 -2.00
CA ALA A 118 -5.97 9.06 -3.00
C ALA A 118 -5.04 10.10 -2.35
N ALA A 119 -5.54 10.89 -1.39
CA ALA A 119 -4.73 11.85 -0.65
C ALA A 119 -3.60 11.16 0.13
N SER A 120 -3.92 10.05 0.82
CA SER A 120 -2.95 9.27 1.61
C SER A 120 -1.88 8.63 0.73
N LEU A 121 -2.29 8.00 -0.38
CA LEU A 121 -1.38 7.40 -1.36
C LEU A 121 -0.47 8.46 -2.01
N ALA A 122 -1.03 9.59 -2.44
CA ALA A 122 -0.25 10.69 -2.99
C ALA A 122 0.78 11.22 -1.99
N SER A 123 0.41 11.34 -0.70
CA SER A 123 1.36 11.75 0.34
C SER A 123 2.52 10.77 0.51
N LEU A 124 2.30 9.46 0.34
CA LEU A 124 3.36 8.45 0.39
C LEU A 124 4.26 8.51 -0.85
N LEU A 125 3.67 8.65 -2.03
CA LEU A 125 4.41 8.77 -3.29
C LEU A 125 5.33 10.01 -3.31
N ARG A 126 4.86 11.16 -2.80
CA ARG A 126 5.71 12.35 -2.62
C ARG A 126 6.90 12.08 -1.71
N ARG A 127 6.66 11.43 -0.56
CA ARG A 127 7.73 11.06 0.37
C ARG A 127 8.76 10.13 -0.28
N ARG A 128 8.31 9.14 -1.05
CA ARG A 128 9.21 8.21 -1.76
C ARG A 128 10.07 8.93 -2.81
N ASN A 129 9.48 9.82 -3.61
CA ASN A 129 10.20 10.60 -4.61
C ASN A 129 11.30 11.49 -4.01
N LEU A 130 11.07 12.04 -2.81
CA LEU A 130 12.09 12.83 -2.10
C LEU A 130 13.26 11.98 -1.59
N LEU A 131 13.06 10.67 -1.39
CA LEU A 131 14.11 9.75 -0.93
C LEU A 131 14.91 9.14 -2.08
N SER A 132 14.40 9.19 -3.31
CA SER A 132 15.05 8.66 -4.51
C SER A 132 15.73 9.72 -5.38
N ALA A 133 15.56 11.01 -5.05
CA ALA A 133 16.24 12.15 -5.66
C ALA A 133 17.58 12.44 -4.95
#